data_AF-A0A3B9JD92-F1
#
_entry.id   AF-A0A3B9JD92-F1
#
_cell.length_a   1.000
_cell.length_b   1.000
_cell.length_c   1.000
_cell.angle_alpha   90.00
_cell.angle_beta   90.00
_cell.angle_gamma   90.00
#
_symmetry.space_group_name_H-M   'P 1'
#
loop_
_entity.id
_entity.type
_entity.pdbx_description
1 polymer ?
#
loop_
_entity_poly.entity_id
_entity_poly.type
_entity_poly.pdbx_seq_one_letter_code
_entity_poly.pdbx_strand_id
1 'polypeptide(L)'
;MTWQPNPFVFVYFLATILGGAILVYTLSHRHVKGAFFFASLTASAVIWSLFQTLEYAVIETAAKIIFAKFQYLGISTIGVTWYLFALSYNRKENWLSKNYFFLLVIPVFTIVMAFTNDLHGLLWPKIEPVSNQPAANLIYSHGPAFWVIFVYNYIVLAFGTVLIVRTAISSKEIYRWQMIGLIFSA
;
A
#
# COMPACT_ATOMS: atom_id res chain seq x y z
N MET A 1 8.33 -11.45 -24.44
CA MET A 1 8.69 -11.27 -23.03
C MET A 1 9.56 -12.44 -22.57
N THR A 2 10.85 -12.19 -22.33
CA THR A 2 11.79 -13.15 -21.72
C THR A 2 11.88 -12.88 -20.21
N TRP A 3 12.06 -13.95 -19.43
CA TRP A 3 12.00 -13.92 -17.97
C TRP A 3 13.32 -14.42 -17.36
N GLN A 4 13.79 -13.78 -16.29
CA GLN A 4 15.00 -14.15 -15.57
C GLN A 4 14.74 -14.23 -14.06
N PRO A 5 14.98 -15.38 -13.40
CA PRO A 5 14.87 -15.48 -11.96
C PRO A 5 16.02 -14.73 -11.27
N ASN A 6 15.70 -13.96 -10.24
CA ASN A 6 16.67 -13.32 -9.35
C ASN A 6 16.16 -13.38 -7.90
N PRO A 7 17.02 -13.15 -6.88
CA PRO A 7 16.61 -13.23 -5.47
C PRO A 7 15.42 -12.33 -5.11
N PHE A 8 15.31 -11.14 -5.71
CA PHE A 8 14.20 -10.21 -5.45
C PHE A 8 12.86 -10.77 -5.94
N VAL A 9 12.84 -11.45 -7.10
CA VAL A 9 11.64 -12.12 -7.62
C VAL A 9 11.09 -13.11 -6.58
N PHE A 10 11.94 -13.93 -5.97
CA PHE A 10 11.48 -14.91 -4.97
C PHE A 10 10.89 -14.24 -3.72
N VAL A 11 11.54 -13.19 -3.21
CA VAL A 11 11.06 -12.46 -2.02
C VAL A 11 9.70 -11.82 -2.27
N TYR A 12 9.56 -11.08 -3.38
CA TYR A 12 8.29 -10.42 -3.70
C TYR A 12 7.19 -11.40 -4.14
N PHE A 13 7.56 -12.51 -4.77
CA PHE A 13 6.62 -13.57 -5.11
C PHE A 13 6.06 -14.23 -3.85
N LEU A 14 6.92 -14.57 -2.88
CA LEU A 14 6.50 -15.10 -1.60
C LEU A 14 5.61 -14.10 -0.84
N ALA A 15 5.99 -12.81 -0.82
CA ALA A 15 5.17 -11.76 -0.22
C ALA A 15 3.78 -11.66 -0.90
N THR A 16 3.73 -11.80 -2.23
CA THR A 16 2.48 -11.81 -3.00
C THR A 16 1.59 -13.01 -2.62
N ILE A 17 2.18 -14.21 -2.48
CA ILE A 17 1.44 -15.41 -2.07
C ILE A 17 0.91 -15.27 -0.65
N LEU A 18 1.76 -14.88 0.30
CA LEU A 18 1.37 -14.72 1.71
C LEU A 18 0.31 -13.62 1.86
N GLY A 19 0.52 -12.48 1.22
CA GLY A 19 -0.47 -11.40 1.17
C GLY A 19 -1.78 -11.84 0.53
N GLY A 20 -1.72 -12.62 -0.56
CA GLY A 20 -2.90 -13.18 -1.23
C GLY A 20 -3.67 -14.13 -0.32
N ALA A 21 -2.99 -15.00 0.42
CA ALA A 21 -3.61 -15.88 1.41
C ALA A 21 -4.29 -15.08 2.54
N ILE A 22 -3.62 -14.05 3.06
CA ILE A 22 -4.20 -13.13 4.08
C ILE A 22 -5.43 -12.41 3.53
N LEU A 23 -5.37 -11.95 2.27
CA LEU A 23 -6.48 -11.27 1.61
C LEU A 23 -7.68 -12.20 1.49
N VAL A 24 -7.49 -13.42 0.96
CA VAL A 24 -8.55 -14.42 0.83
C VAL A 24 -9.13 -14.76 2.21
N TYR A 25 -8.28 -15.00 3.21
CA TYR A 25 -8.73 -15.27 4.58
C TYR A 25 -9.57 -14.11 5.14
N THR A 26 -9.13 -12.87 4.95
CA THR A 26 -9.85 -11.67 5.40
C THR A 26 -11.21 -11.53 4.71
N LEU A 27 -11.28 -11.77 3.40
CA LEU A 27 -12.52 -11.71 2.64
C LEU A 27 -13.52 -12.79 3.05
N SER A 28 -13.04 -13.99 3.41
CA SER A 28 -13.88 -15.04 4.00
C SER A 28 -14.46 -14.66 5.37
N HIS A 29 -13.83 -13.73 6.08
CA HIS A 29 -14.25 -13.22 7.39
C HIS A 29 -14.76 -11.76 7.33
N ARG A 30 -15.30 -11.34 6.18
CA ARG A 30 -15.76 -9.96 5.93
C ARG A 30 -16.83 -9.42 6.89
N HIS A 31 -17.45 -10.29 7.69
CA HIS A 31 -18.43 -9.90 8.71
C HIS A 31 -17.79 -9.23 9.94
N VAL A 32 -16.46 -9.37 10.13
CA VAL A 32 -15.74 -8.72 11.23
C VAL A 32 -15.57 -7.23 10.94
N LYS A 33 -15.82 -6.38 11.95
CA LYS A 33 -15.65 -4.93 11.82
C LYS A 33 -14.20 -4.59 11.44
N GLY A 34 -14.04 -3.74 10.42
CA GLY A 34 -12.72 -3.35 9.89
C GLY A 34 -12.11 -4.33 8.86
N ALA A 35 -12.71 -5.51 8.65
CA ALA A 35 -12.21 -6.49 7.69
C ALA A 35 -12.15 -5.95 6.26
N PHE A 36 -13.13 -5.14 5.85
CA PHE A 36 -13.14 -4.52 4.51
C PHE A 36 -11.92 -3.60 4.27
N PHE A 37 -11.59 -2.74 5.23
CA PHE A 37 -10.46 -1.83 5.10
C PHE A 37 -9.12 -2.57 5.22
N PHE A 38 -9.04 -3.59 6.06
CA PHE A 38 -7.87 -4.46 6.13
C PHE A 38 -7.66 -5.27 4.84
N ALA A 39 -8.74 -5.77 4.23
CA ALA A 39 -8.70 -6.41 2.93
C ALA A 39 -8.23 -5.44 1.84
N SER A 40 -8.71 -4.20 1.86
CA SER A 40 -8.28 -3.15 0.92
C SER A 40 -6.79 -2.84 1.06
N LEU A 41 -6.29 -2.74 2.29
CA LEU A 41 -4.85 -2.56 2.58
C LEU A 41 -4.03 -3.74 2.07
N THR A 42 -4.47 -4.95 2.36
CA THR A 42 -3.78 -6.18 1.93
C THR A 42 -3.80 -6.28 0.41
N ALA A 43 -4.90 -5.91 -0.24
CA ALA A 43 -4.99 -5.86 -1.70
C ALA A 43 -4.01 -4.84 -2.30
N SER A 44 -3.88 -3.64 -1.73
CA SER A 44 -2.85 -2.67 -2.15
C SER A 44 -1.44 -3.26 -2.08
N ALA A 45 -1.10 -3.96 -0.99
CA ALA A 45 0.19 -4.59 -0.80
C ALA A 45 0.43 -5.76 -1.77
N VAL A 46 -0.59 -6.59 -2.04
CA VAL A 46 -0.54 -7.70 -3.00
C VAL A 46 -0.35 -7.18 -4.42
N ILE A 47 -1.11 -6.17 -4.83
CA ILE A 47 -0.99 -5.55 -6.15
C ILE A 47 0.43 -5.01 -6.35
N TRP A 48 0.93 -4.25 -5.37
CA TRP A 48 2.29 -3.72 -5.45
C TRP A 48 3.32 -4.86 -5.56
N SER A 49 3.28 -5.83 -4.66
CA SER A 49 4.24 -6.96 -4.63
C SER A 49 4.18 -7.80 -5.90
N LEU A 50 2.99 -8.02 -6.45
CA LEU A 50 2.78 -8.78 -7.70
C LEU A 50 3.47 -8.08 -8.87
N PHE A 51 3.16 -6.80 -9.09
CA PHE A 51 3.76 -6.07 -10.22
C PHE A 51 5.25 -5.79 -10.00
N GLN A 52 5.72 -5.71 -8.76
CA GLN A 52 7.15 -5.67 -8.44
C GLN A 52 7.85 -6.98 -8.83
N THR A 53 7.21 -8.11 -8.56
CA THR A 53 7.70 -9.44 -8.98
C THR A 53 7.82 -9.51 -10.50
N LEU A 54 6.79 -9.06 -11.22
CA LEU A 54 6.77 -9.07 -12.68
C LEU A 54 7.83 -8.13 -13.28
N GLU A 55 8.01 -6.93 -12.72
CA GLU A 55 9.06 -5.99 -13.13
C GLU A 55 10.46 -6.60 -12.96
N TYR A 56 10.73 -7.24 -11.82
CA TYR A 56 12.03 -7.86 -11.58
C TYR A 56 12.27 -9.10 -12.43
N ALA A 57 11.21 -9.84 -12.78
CA ALA A 57 11.33 -11.05 -13.56
C ALA A 57 11.48 -10.78 -15.06
N VAL A 58 10.92 -9.70 -15.61
CA VAL A 58 10.98 -9.41 -17.04
C VAL A 58 12.29 -8.73 -17.45
N ILE A 59 12.84 -9.14 -18.60
CA ILE A 59 14.10 -8.57 -19.14
C ILE A 59 13.86 -7.26 -19.89
N GLU A 60 12.74 -7.18 -20.63
CA GLU A 60 12.41 -6.09 -21.55
C GLU A 60 12.08 -4.78 -20.79
N THR A 61 12.79 -3.69 -21.11
CA THR A 61 12.63 -2.38 -20.46
C THR A 61 11.21 -1.83 -20.58
N ALA A 62 10.58 -1.94 -21.76
CA ALA A 62 9.21 -1.47 -21.96
C ALA A 62 8.22 -2.20 -21.04
N ALA A 63 8.38 -3.51 -20.87
CA ALA A 63 7.56 -4.31 -19.96
C ALA A 63 7.81 -3.95 -18.49
N LYS A 64 9.07 -3.69 -18.09
CA LYS A 64 9.39 -3.20 -16.74
C LYS A 64 8.64 -1.90 -16.42
N ILE A 65 8.65 -0.93 -17.34
CA ILE A 65 7.96 0.35 -17.16
C ILE A 65 6.44 0.16 -17.05
N ILE A 66 5.85 -0.73 -17.86
CA ILE A 66 4.42 -1.06 -17.76
C ILE A 66 4.10 -1.62 -16.37
N PHE A 67 4.88 -2.59 -15.89
CA PHE A 67 4.67 -3.15 -14.56
C PHE A 67 4.89 -2.11 -13.45
N ALA A 68 5.86 -1.22 -13.57
CA ALA A 68 6.06 -0.10 -12.65
C ALA A 68 4.83 0.84 -12.62
N LYS A 69 4.21 1.14 -13.77
CA LYS A 69 2.94 1.91 -13.80
C LYS A 69 1.82 1.19 -13.03
N PHE A 70 1.71 -0.13 -13.15
CA PHE A 70 0.70 -0.90 -12.40
C PHE A 70 1.00 -1.01 -10.90
N GLN A 71 2.26 -0.99 -10.47
CA GLN A 71 2.61 -0.94 -9.04
C GLN A 71 2.01 0.30 -8.36
N TYR A 72 1.86 1.41 -9.10
CA TYR A 72 1.29 2.65 -8.56
C TYR A 72 -0.17 2.49 -8.11
N LEU A 73 -0.91 1.47 -8.59
CA LEU A 73 -2.21 1.12 -8.04
C LEU A 73 -2.11 0.73 -6.56
N GLY A 74 -1.08 -0.05 -6.19
CA GLY A 74 -0.82 -0.43 -4.81
C GLY A 74 -0.14 0.68 -4.00
N ILE A 75 0.94 1.26 -4.54
CA ILE A 75 1.73 2.31 -3.87
C ILE A 75 0.86 3.51 -3.50
N SER A 76 0.00 3.98 -4.40
CA SER A 76 -0.81 5.18 -4.17
C SER A 76 -1.94 4.96 -3.16
N THR A 77 -2.44 3.73 -3.04
CA THR A 77 -3.61 3.42 -2.21
C THR A 77 -3.24 2.92 -0.81
N ILE A 78 -2.03 2.39 -0.61
CA ILE A 78 -1.62 1.73 0.64
C ILE A 78 -1.72 2.65 1.87
N GLY A 79 -1.33 3.92 1.76
CA GLY A 79 -1.41 4.86 2.87
C GLY A 79 -2.85 5.18 3.24
N VAL A 80 -3.70 5.41 2.22
CA VAL A 80 -5.12 5.69 2.43
C VAL A 80 -5.82 4.49 3.03
N THR A 81 -5.63 3.28 2.50
CA THR A 81 -6.26 2.07 3.04
C THR A 81 -5.79 1.75 4.46
N TRP A 82 -4.52 2.01 4.80
CA TRP A 82 -4.02 1.94 6.18
C TRP A 82 -4.73 2.92 7.11
N TYR A 83 -4.86 4.17 6.70
CA TYR A 83 -5.53 5.20 7.49
C TYR A 83 -7.02 4.90 7.69
N LEU A 84 -7.71 4.44 6.64
CA LEU A 84 -9.11 4.03 6.73
C LEU A 84 -9.29 2.82 7.67
N PHE A 85 -8.38 1.85 7.60
CA PHE A 85 -8.35 0.73 8.54
C PHE A 85 -8.17 1.23 9.98
N ALA A 86 -7.24 2.14 10.23
CA ALA A 86 -7.01 2.73 11.55
C ALA A 86 -8.25 3.46 12.09
N LEU A 87 -8.99 4.18 11.24
CA LEU A 87 -10.23 4.85 11.62
C LEU A 87 -11.36 3.88 11.95
N SER A 88 -11.51 2.83 11.14
CA SER A 88 -12.51 1.78 11.37
C SER A 88 -12.21 1.00 12.66
N TYR A 89 -10.94 0.69 12.91
CA TYR A 89 -10.50 0.07 14.16
C TYR A 89 -10.86 0.91 15.40
N ASN A 90 -10.85 2.24 15.26
CA ASN A 90 -11.25 3.20 16.28
C ASN A 90 -12.76 3.50 16.34
N ARG A 91 -13.61 2.80 15.57
CA ARG A 91 -15.06 3.04 15.46
C ARG A 91 -15.43 4.48 15.04
N LYS A 92 -14.55 5.18 14.31
CA LYS A 92 -14.79 6.54 13.80
C LYS A 92 -15.46 6.55 12.42
N GLU A 93 -16.49 5.73 12.24
CA GLU A 93 -17.17 5.48 10.95
C GLU A 93 -17.90 6.71 10.38
N ASN A 94 -18.38 7.61 11.23
CA ASN A 94 -19.06 8.85 10.80
C ASN A 94 -18.11 9.88 10.16
N TRP A 95 -16.82 9.86 10.50
CA TRP A 95 -15.82 10.72 9.86
C TRP A 95 -15.41 10.15 8.49
N LEU A 96 -15.31 8.82 8.41
CA LEU A 96 -15.01 8.08 7.18
C LEU A 96 -15.98 8.46 6.05
N SER A 97 -17.29 8.43 6.31
CA SER A 97 -18.30 8.68 5.27
C SER A 97 -18.24 10.09 4.64
N LYS A 98 -17.76 11.09 5.39
CA LYS A 98 -17.70 12.49 4.91
C LYS A 98 -16.42 12.81 4.14
N ASN A 99 -15.31 12.18 4.52
CA ASN A 99 -13.97 12.57 4.04
C ASN A 99 -13.34 11.56 3.08
N TYR A 100 -13.97 10.39 2.89
CA TYR A 100 -13.47 9.31 2.04
C TYR A 100 -13.10 9.76 0.63
N PHE A 101 -13.98 10.54 -0.02
CA PHE A 101 -13.76 10.98 -1.40
C PHE A 101 -12.49 11.84 -1.53
N PHE A 102 -12.27 12.78 -0.59
CA PHE A 102 -11.09 13.64 -0.58
C PHE A 102 -9.78 12.85 -0.43
N LEU A 103 -9.79 11.78 0.36
CA LEU A 103 -8.62 10.91 0.53
C LEU A 103 -8.27 10.13 -0.74
N LEU A 104 -9.25 9.87 -1.62
CA LEU A 104 -9.04 9.15 -2.87
C LEU A 104 -8.59 10.04 -4.04
N VAL A 105 -8.77 11.37 -3.96
CA VAL A 105 -8.37 12.29 -5.02
C VAL A 105 -6.88 12.15 -5.35
N ILE A 106 -6.02 12.17 -4.32
CA ILE A 106 -4.57 12.11 -4.53
C ILE A 106 -4.12 10.74 -5.07
N PRO A 107 -4.59 9.57 -4.56
CA PRO A 107 -4.30 8.27 -5.16
C PRO A 107 -4.74 8.17 -6.63
N VAL A 108 -5.96 8.60 -6.95
CA VAL A 108 -6.46 8.56 -8.34
C VAL A 108 -5.61 9.44 -9.24
N PHE A 109 -5.31 10.67 -8.81
CA PHE A 109 -4.42 11.57 -9.53
C PHE A 109 -3.02 10.97 -9.72
N THR A 110 -2.48 10.33 -8.69
CA THR A 110 -1.18 9.63 -8.72
C THR A 110 -1.15 8.54 -9.78
N ILE A 111 -2.20 7.73 -9.84
CA ILE A 111 -2.33 6.66 -10.84
C ILE A 111 -2.36 7.27 -12.24
N VAL A 112 -3.19 8.29 -12.47
CA VAL A 112 -3.27 8.97 -13.77
C VAL A 112 -1.89 9.50 -14.17
N MET A 113 -1.20 10.21 -13.27
CA MET A 113 0.14 10.76 -13.50
C MET A 113 1.18 9.69 -13.82
N ALA A 114 1.11 8.50 -13.21
CA ALA A 114 2.01 7.40 -13.52
C ALA A 114 1.76 6.85 -14.94
N PHE A 115 0.49 6.65 -15.32
CA PHE A 115 0.13 6.15 -16.64
C PHE A 115 0.42 7.17 -17.75
N THR A 116 0.25 8.47 -17.47
CA THR A 116 0.52 9.57 -18.41
C THR A 116 1.95 10.10 -18.36
N ASN A 117 2.85 9.49 -17.57
CA ASN A 117 4.19 10.03 -17.33
C ASN A 117 4.98 10.31 -18.61
N ASP A 118 4.77 9.54 -19.67
CA ASP A 118 5.47 9.71 -20.95
C ASP A 118 5.18 11.06 -21.62
N LEU A 119 4.09 11.74 -21.24
CA LEU A 119 3.70 13.06 -21.78
C LEU A 119 4.38 14.24 -21.08
N HIS A 120 4.76 14.09 -19.81
CA HIS A 120 5.15 15.22 -18.97
C HIS A 120 6.40 14.97 -18.11
N GLY A 121 6.79 13.72 -17.86
CA GLY A 121 7.98 13.36 -17.09
C GLY A 121 7.97 13.83 -15.63
N LEU A 122 6.81 14.20 -15.08
CA LEU A 122 6.73 14.81 -13.73
C LEU A 122 6.92 13.79 -12.60
N LEU A 123 6.65 12.52 -12.86
CA LEU A 123 6.86 11.44 -11.90
C LEU A 123 8.25 10.83 -12.09
N TRP A 124 8.55 10.42 -13.33
CA TRP A 124 9.84 9.91 -13.76
C TRP A 124 10.36 10.71 -14.95
N PRO A 125 11.21 11.73 -14.71
CA PRO A 125 11.81 12.52 -15.80
C PRO A 125 12.79 11.72 -16.64
N LYS A 126 13.45 10.73 -16.02
CA LYS A 126 14.43 9.85 -16.65
C LYS A 126 14.30 8.44 -16.09
N ILE A 127 14.41 7.44 -16.96
CA ILE A 127 14.37 6.02 -16.63
C ILE A 127 15.57 5.38 -17.33
N GLU A 128 16.56 4.93 -16.57
CA GLU A 128 17.84 4.44 -17.10
C GLU A 128 18.19 3.10 -16.47
N PRO A 129 18.70 2.11 -17.23
CA PRO A 129 19.20 0.87 -16.65
C PRO A 129 20.41 1.12 -15.73
N VAL A 130 20.50 0.38 -14.62
CA VAL A 130 21.66 0.43 -13.71
C VAL A 130 22.96 0.01 -14.41
N SER A 131 22.87 -0.85 -15.43
CA SER A 131 24.02 -1.31 -16.21
C SER A 131 23.60 -1.69 -17.63
N ASN A 132 24.59 -1.88 -18.50
CA ASN A 132 24.38 -2.35 -19.88
C ASN A 132 24.11 -3.87 -19.97
N GLN A 133 23.99 -4.56 -18.84
CA GLN A 133 23.68 -5.99 -18.86
C GLN A 133 22.21 -6.22 -19.23
N PRO A 134 21.91 -7.29 -20.00
CA PRO A 134 20.53 -7.73 -20.18
C PRO A 134 19.84 -7.91 -18.82
N ALA A 135 18.59 -7.48 -18.73
CA ALA A 135 17.75 -7.56 -17.53
C ALA A 135 18.19 -6.67 -16.34
N ALA A 136 19.10 -5.72 -16.56
CA ALA A 136 19.45 -4.74 -15.52
C ALA A 136 18.20 -4.05 -14.95
N ASN A 137 18.22 -3.80 -13.65
CA ASN A 137 17.16 -3.03 -12.99
C ASN A 137 17.14 -1.59 -13.52
N LEU A 138 15.98 -0.94 -13.41
CA LEU A 138 15.81 0.44 -13.85
C LEU A 138 15.96 1.39 -12.66
N ILE A 139 16.67 2.49 -12.89
CA ILE A 139 16.75 3.65 -12.01
C ILE A 139 15.72 4.65 -12.51
N TYR A 140 14.75 4.95 -11.66
CA TYR A 140 13.73 5.95 -11.92
C TYR A 140 14.15 7.24 -11.22
N SER A 141 14.48 8.28 -12.00
CA SER A 141 14.69 9.61 -11.43
C SER A 141 13.38 10.16 -10.88
N HIS A 142 13.45 10.96 -9.81
CA HIS A 142 12.25 11.47 -9.14
C HIS A 142 11.97 12.92 -9.52
N GLY A 143 10.83 13.15 -10.18
CA GLY A 143 10.36 14.48 -10.54
C GLY A 143 9.53 15.15 -9.43
N PRO A 144 9.03 16.37 -9.64
CA PRO A 144 8.27 17.12 -8.63
C PRO A 144 7.00 16.41 -8.16
N ALA A 145 6.26 15.76 -9.07
CA ALA A 145 5.03 15.06 -8.70
C ALA A 145 5.31 13.88 -7.78
N PHE A 146 6.43 13.16 -8.00
CA PHE A 146 6.86 12.07 -7.12
C PHE A 146 6.99 12.54 -5.67
N TRP A 147 7.65 13.68 -5.43
CA TRP A 147 7.85 14.19 -4.08
C TRP A 147 6.55 14.62 -3.40
N VAL A 148 5.63 15.24 -4.13
CA VAL A 148 4.30 15.59 -3.60
C VAL A 148 3.53 14.33 -3.18
N ILE A 149 3.52 13.31 -4.04
CA ILE A 149 2.86 12.03 -3.79
C ILE A 149 3.51 11.31 -2.61
N PHE A 150 4.85 11.31 -2.56
CA PHE A 150 5.64 10.73 -1.48
C PHE A 150 5.27 11.36 -0.13
N VAL A 151 5.35 12.69 -0.04
CA VAL A 151 5.01 13.42 1.19
C VAL A 151 3.57 13.14 1.62
N TYR A 152 2.61 13.20 0.70
CA TYR A 152 1.22 12.88 0.98
C TYR A 152 1.05 11.47 1.57
N ASN A 153 1.61 10.44 0.92
CA ASN A 153 1.44 9.06 1.35
C ASN A 153 2.04 8.83 2.75
N TYR A 154 3.21 9.42 3.02
CA TYR A 154 3.85 9.32 4.33
C TYR A 154 3.10 10.07 5.43
N ILE A 155 2.50 11.22 5.12
CA ILE A 155 1.62 11.93 6.06
C ILE A 155 0.41 11.07 6.41
N VAL A 156 -0.27 10.50 5.42
CA VAL A 156 -1.46 9.67 5.65
C VAL A 156 -1.09 8.39 6.43
N LEU A 157 0.05 7.76 6.09
CA LEU A 157 0.59 6.63 6.84
C LEU A 157 0.86 7.00 8.30
N ALA A 158 1.53 8.14 8.55
CA ALA A 158 1.85 8.60 9.89
C ALA A 158 0.58 8.85 10.71
N PHE A 159 -0.45 9.49 10.14
CA PHE A 159 -1.73 9.68 10.82
C PHE A 159 -2.42 8.36 11.17
N GLY A 160 -2.39 7.37 10.25
CA GLY A 160 -2.96 6.05 10.51
C GLY A 160 -2.25 5.32 11.64
N THR A 161 -0.91 5.39 11.64
CA THR A 161 -0.07 4.80 12.69
C THR A 161 -0.31 5.47 14.03
N VAL A 162 -0.33 6.81 14.09
CA VAL A 162 -0.62 7.56 15.32
C VAL A 162 -1.99 7.18 15.89
N LEU A 163 -3.01 7.03 15.04
CA LEU A 163 -4.33 6.57 15.46
C LEU A 163 -4.26 5.19 16.12
N ILE A 164 -3.66 4.20 15.46
CA ILE A 164 -3.56 2.82 15.99
C ILE A 164 -2.74 2.78 17.28
N VAL A 165 -1.60 3.49 17.34
CA VAL A 165 -0.75 3.54 18.52
C VAL A 165 -1.49 4.16 19.71
N ARG A 166 -2.21 5.26 19.50
CA ARG A 166 -3.04 5.87 20.55
C ARG A 166 -4.09 4.89 21.07
N THR A 167 -4.79 4.18 20.18
CA THR A 167 -5.77 3.15 20.58
C THR A 167 -5.13 2.04 21.39
N ALA A 168 -3.99 1.53 20.95
CA ALA A 168 -3.27 0.43 21.59
C ALA A 168 -2.75 0.81 22.99
N ILE A 169 -2.38 2.07 23.20
CA ILE A 169 -1.99 2.59 24.51
C ILE A 169 -3.23 2.75 25.40
N SER A 170 -4.33 3.35 24.90
CA SER A 170 -5.55 3.56 25.68
C SER A 170 -6.32 2.29 26.03
N SER A 171 -6.25 1.25 25.18
CA SER A 171 -6.96 0.00 25.41
C SER A 171 -6.39 -0.80 26.58
N LYS A 172 -5.08 -0.66 26.86
CA LYS A 172 -4.45 -1.24 28.07
C LYS A 172 -5.03 -0.67 29.36
N GLU A 173 -5.49 0.58 29.38
CA GLU A 173 -6.13 1.17 30.56
C GLU A 173 -7.60 0.73 30.71
N ILE A 174 -8.34 0.62 29.61
CA ILE A 174 -9.75 0.18 29.61
C ILE A 174 -9.87 -1.30 30.04
N TYR A 175 -8.94 -2.15 29.62
CA TYR A 175 -8.91 -3.56 30.03
C TYR A 175 -8.50 -3.76 31.50
N ARG A 176 -7.72 -2.85 32.10
CA ARG A 176 -7.35 -2.93 33.51
C ARG A 176 -8.55 -2.77 34.43
N TRP A 177 -9.42 -1.78 34.18
CA TRP A 177 -10.60 -1.56 35.01
C TRP A 177 -11.71 -2.59 34.79
N GLN A 178 -11.83 -3.15 33.57
CA GLN A 178 -12.74 -4.28 33.31
C GLN A 178 -12.26 -5.58 33.96
N MET A 179 -10.95 -5.85 34.00
CA MET A 179 -10.38 -6.98 34.75
C MET A 179 -10.49 -6.80 36.26
N ILE A 180 -10.27 -5.59 36.79
CA ILE A 180 -10.47 -5.29 38.21
C ILE A 180 -11.94 -5.49 38.60
N GLY A 181 -12.90 -5.02 37.79
CA GLY A 181 -14.32 -5.25 38.03
C GLY A 181 -14.69 -6.74 38.07
N LEU A 182 -14.10 -7.56 37.20
CA LEU A 182 -14.28 -9.02 37.18
C LEU A 182 -13.68 -9.71 38.41
N ILE A 183 -12.53 -9.23 38.89
CA ILE A 183 -11.86 -9.76 40.10
C ILE A 183 -12.63 -9.38 41.37
N PHE A 184 -13.25 -8.21 41.43
CA PHE A 184 -14.09 -7.79 42.57
C PHE A 184 -15.51 -8.37 42.53
N SER A 185 -15.94 -8.96 41.42
CA SER A 185 -17.22 -9.67 41.29
C SER A 185 -17.12 -11.18 41.56
N ALA A 186 -15.94 -11.69 41.90
CA ALA A 186 -15.68 -13.07 42.32
C ALA A 186 -15.46 -13.11 43.84
#